data_AF-A0A353C269-F1
#
_entry.id   AF-A0A353C269-F1
#
_cell.length_a   1.000
_cell.length_b   1.000
_cell.length_c   1.000
_cell.angle_alpha   90.00
_cell.angle_beta   90.00
_cell.angle_gamma   90.00
#
_symmetry.space_group_name_H-M   'P 1'
#
loop_
_entity.id
_entity.type
_entity.pdbx_description
1 polymer ?
#
loop_
_entity_poly.entity_id
_entity_poly.type
_entity_poly.pdbx_seq_one_letter_code
_entity_poly.pdbx_strand_id
1 'polypeptide(L)'
;MYKILLTKDAVKYYQKCDINTKRKLDKCFEALKDDPYNDSSIKRLHGELEGLFRYRAGSLRIVYKIEEAKITVIIIAISSRGDIYK
;
A
#
# COMPACT_ATOMS: atom_id res chain seq x y z
N MET A 1 11.33 -4.66 11.62
CA MET A 1 9.93 -4.27 11.37
C MET A 1 9.85 -2.80 10.99
N TYR A 2 9.26 -2.52 9.83
CA TYR A 2 8.99 -1.18 9.33
C TYR A 2 7.79 -0.55 10.03
N LYS A 3 7.77 0.78 10.14
CA LYS A 3 6.57 1.53 10.56
C LYS A 3 5.68 1.80 9.35
N ILE A 4 4.37 1.71 9.52
CA ILE A 4 3.41 2.07 8.45
C ILE A 4 2.89 3.48 8.71
N LEU A 5 3.00 4.36 7.72
CA LEU A 5 2.43 5.70 7.72
C LEU A 5 1.45 5.81 6.56
N LEU A 6 0.23 6.28 6.81
CA LEU A 6 -0.76 6.52 5.76
C LEU A 6 -0.82 8.02 5.45
N THR A 7 -0.79 8.36 4.17
CA THR A 7 -1.12 9.74 3.73
C THR A 7 -2.58 10.06 4.03
N LYS A 8 -2.94 11.35 4.01
CA LYS A 8 -4.32 11.80 4.24
C LYS A 8 -5.33 11.10 3.33
N ASP A 9 -4.97 10.86 2.07
CA ASP A 9 -5.86 10.21 1.11
C ASP A 9 -5.97 8.71 1.35
N ALA A 10 -4.87 8.05 1.71
CA ALA A 10 -4.90 6.65 2.13
C ALA A 10 -5.75 6.45 3.41
N VAL A 11 -5.66 7.36 4.38
CA VAL A 11 -6.51 7.36 5.58
C VAL A 11 -7.98 7.51 5.21
N LYS A 12 -8.33 8.47 4.35
CA LYS A 12 -9.72 8.66 3.89
C LYS A 12 -10.27 7.41 3.20
N TYR A 13 -9.47 6.78 2.34
CA TYR A 13 -9.86 5.53 1.69
C TYR A 13 -10.08 4.43 2.73
N TYR A 14 -9.10 4.20 3.61
CA TYR A 14 -9.18 3.19 4.65
C TYR A 14 -10.41 3.38 5.54
N GLN A 15 -10.73 4.60 5.95
CA GLN A 15 -11.89 4.90 6.79
C GLN A 15 -13.22 4.56 6.12
N LYS A 16 -13.33 4.83 4.81
CA LYS A 16 -14.54 4.54 3.99
C LYS A 16 -14.76 3.05 3.72
N CYS A 17 -13.72 2.23 3.87
CA CYS A 17 -13.81 0.79 3.64
C CYS A 17 -14.72 0.08 4.65
N ASP A 18 -15.39 -0.97 4.18
CA ASP A 18 -16.10 -1.91 5.01
C ASP A 18 -15.13 -2.76 5.86
N ILE A 19 -15.67 -3.47 6.84
CA ILE A 19 -14.84 -4.23 7.79
C ILE A 19 -14.01 -5.34 7.12
N ASN A 20 -14.51 -5.95 6.05
CA ASN A 20 -13.77 -7.00 5.35
C ASN A 20 -12.60 -6.40 4.57
N THR A 21 -12.79 -5.24 3.95
CA THR A 21 -11.72 -4.53 3.26
C THR A 21 -10.68 -4.00 4.23
N LYS A 22 -11.08 -3.44 5.38
CA LYS A 22 -10.14 -3.01 6.44
C LYS A 22 -9.28 -4.17 6.91
N ARG A 23 -9.87 -5.32 7.22
CA ARG A 23 -9.14 -6.54 7.61
C ARG A 23 -8.13 -7.00 6.54
N LYS A 24 -8.48 -6.88 5.25
CA LYS A 24 -7.54 -7.18 4.16
C LYS A 24 -6.38 -6.20 4.16
N LEU A 25 -6.66 -4.91 4.30
CA LEU A 25 -5.63 -3.86 4.35
C LEU A 25 -4.71 -4.04 5.56
N ASP A 26 -5.25 -4.36 6.73
CA ASP A 26 -4.46 -4.60 7.94
C ASP A 26 -3.48 -5.76 7.76
N LYS A 27 -3.92 -6.88 7.16
CA LYS A 27 -3.03 -8.00 6.81
C LYS A 27 -1.92 -7.59 5.86
N CYS A 28 -2.22 -6.71 4.90
CA CYS A 28 -1.19 -6.18 3.98
C CYS A 28 -0.21 -5.27 4.72
N PHE A 29 -0.70 -4.44 5.65
CA PHE A 29 0.15 -3.59 6.45
C PHE A 29 1.09 -4.42 7.33
N GLU A 30 0.61 -5.49 7.96
CA GLU A 30 1.48 -6.41 8.71
C GLU A 30 2.54 -7.07 7.82
N ALA A 31 2.18 -7.53 6.62
CA ALA A 31 3.17 -8.06 5.66
C ALA A 31 4.23 -7.01 5.28
N LEU A 32 3.81 -5.76 5.02
CA LEU A 32 4.71 -4.65 4.71
C LEU A 32 5.59 -4.21 5.90
N LYS A 33 5.15 -4.44 7.14
CA LYS A 33 5.99 -4.21 8.32
C LYS A 33 7.13 -5.23 8.37
N ASP A 34 6.92 -6.44 7.88
CA ASP A 34 7.92 -7.50 7.91
C ASP A 34 8.92 -7.36 6.75
N ASP A 35 8.43 -7.46 5.51
CA ASP A 35 9.23 -7.25 4.30
C ASP A 35 8.46 -6.43 3.24
N PRO A 36 8.77 -5.13 3.09
CA PRO A 36 8.14 -4.27 2.09
C PRO A 36 8.75 -4.39 0.69
N TYR A 37 9.71 -5.29 0.45
CA TYR A 37 10.39 -5.44 -0.84
C TYR A 37 10.04 -6.75 -1.54
N ASN A 38 10.04 -7.87 -0.81
CA ASN A 38 10.05 -9.21 -1.40
C ASN A 38 8.77 -10.01 -1.11
N ASP A 39 7.65 -9.58 -1.70
CA ASP A 39 6.43 -10.39 -1.78
C ASP A 39 6.05 -10.57 -3.25
N SER A 40 5.51 -11.74 -3.60
CA SER A 40 4.97 -12.03 -4.95
C SER A 40 3.90 -11.03 -5.42
N SER A 41 3.26 -10.35 -4.48
CA SER A 41 2.25 -9.33 -4.66
C SER A 41 2.83 -7.93 -4.88
N ILE A 42 4.11 -7.74 -4.57
CA ILE A 42 4.83 -6.47 -4.68
C ILE A 42 5.46 -6.35 -6.06
N LYS A 43 5.29 -5.18 -6.68
CA LYS A 43 6.06 -4.78 -7.87
C LYS A 43 6.59 -3.38 -7.70
N ARG A 44 7.85 -3.17 -8.07
CA ARG A 44 8.38 -1.82 -8.28
C ARG A 44 7.66 -1.18 -9.46
N LEU A 45 7.32 0.10 -9.31
CA LEU A 45 6.75 0.90 -10.37
C LEU A 45 7.87 1.61 -11.13
N HIS A 46 7.61 1.94 -12.39
CA HIS A 46 8.57 2.54 -13.32
C HIS A 46 7.94 3.77 -14.00
N GLY A 47 8.78 4.58 -14.66
CA GLY A 47 8.35 5.81 -15.33
C GLY A 47 8.09 6.92 -14.32
N GLU A 48 6.96 7.64 -14.47
CA GLU A 48 6.60 8.75 -13.57
C GLU A 48 6.41 8.34 -12.10
N LEU A 49 6.24 7.03 -11.85
CA LEU A 49 6.07 6.45 -10.51
C LEU A 49 7.34 5.72 -10.04
N GLU A 50 8.49 6.00 -10.63
CA GLU A 50 9.76 5.43 -10.19
C GLU A 50 10.06 5.75 -8.72
N GLY A 51 10.62 4.77 -8.01
CA GLY A 51 10.82 4.83 -6.56
C GLY A 51 9.59 4.45 -5.73
N LEU A 52 8.45 4.18 -6.38
CA LEU A 52 7.26 3.64 -5.72
C LEU A 52 7.12 2.13 -5.93
N PHE A 53 6.34 1.53 -5.04
CA PHE A 53 6.02 0.12 -5.03
C PHE A 53 4.50 -0.06 -5.03
N ARG A 54 4.06 -1.18 -5.58
CA ARG A 54 2.64 -1.58 -5.61
C ARG A 54 2.47 -2.95 -4.98
N TYR A 55 1.75 -3.01 -3.87
CA TYR A 55 1.28 -4.26 -3.27
C TYR A 55 -0.12 -4.62 -3.79
N ARG A 56 -0.30 -5.84 -4.29
CA ARG A 56 -1.59 -6.35 -4.77
C ARG A 56 -2.29 -7.21 -3.71
N ALA A 57 -3.38 -6.71 -3.15
CA ALA A 57 -4.19 -7.42 -2.17
C ALA A 57 -5.52 -7.87 -2.78
N GLY A 58 -5.48 -8.94 -3.58
CA GLY A 58 -6.66 -9.41 -4.32
C GLY A 58 -7.16 -8.39 -5.36
N SER A 59 -8.27 -7.72 -5.07
CA SER A 59 -8.87 -6.66 -5.88
C SER A 59 -8.36 -5.25 -5.54
N LEU A 60 -7.54 -5.10 -4.50
CA LEU A 60 -6.99 -3.81 -4.08
C LEU A 60 -5.54 -3.67 -4.54
N ARG A 61 -5.15 -2.43 -4.80
CA ARG A 61 -3.78 -2.02 -5.07
C ARG A 61 -3.39 -0.96 -4.05
N ILE A 62 -2.24 -1.16 -3.42
CA ILE A 62 -1.67 -0.25 -2.45
C ILE A 62 -0.39 0.29 -3.06
N VAL A 63 -0.33 1.59 -3.30
CA VAL A 63 0.88 2.28 -3.75
C VAL A 63 1.59 2.85 -2.53
N TYR A 64 2.88 2.55 -2.39
CA TYR A 64 3.67 2.99 -1.26
C TYR A 64 5.10 3.30 -1.66
N LYS A 65 5.79 4.03 -0.79
CA LYS A 65 7.24 4.24 -0.84
C LYS A 65 7.88 3.74 0.44
N ILE A 66 9.19 3.48 0.39
CA ILE A 66 9.96 3.02 1.54
C ILE A 66 11.00 4.09 1.86
N GLU A 67 10.96 4.64 3.07
CA GLU A 67 12.00 5.52 3.61
C GLU A 67 12.95 4.69 4.48
N GLU A 68 14.01 4.18 3.88
CA GLU A 68 15.01 3.32 4.55
C GLU A 68 15.65 4.03 5.76
N ALA A 69 15.98 5.31 5.61
CA ALA A 69 16.56 6.12 6.70
C ALA A 69 15.67 6.19 7.95
N LYS A 70 14.35 6.01 7.81
CA LYS A 70 13.39 6.05 8.92
C LYS A 70 12.75 4.69 9.19
N ILE A 71 13.15 3.64 8.47
CA ILE A 71 12.56 2.30 8.56
C ILE A 71 11.02 2.41 8.49
N THR A 72 10.53 3.19 7.52
CA THR A 72 9.11 3.55 7.41
C THR A 72 8.59 3.30 6.00
N VAL A 73 7.46 2.61 5.90
CA VAL A 73 6.67 2.41 4.69
C VAL A 73 5.55 3.45 4.68
N ILE A 74 5.54 4.29 3.66
CA ILE A 74 4.55 5.36 3.49
C ILE A 74 3.56 4.94 2.42
N ILE A 75 2.33 4.65 2.84
CA ILE A 75 1.20 4.33 1.96
C ILE A 75 0.69 5.61 1.33
N ILE A 76 0.93 5.75 0.03
CA ILE A 76 0.58 6.94 -0.75
C ILE A 76 -0.89 6.90 -1.16
N ALA A 77 -1.34 5.76 -1.67
CA ALA A 77 -2.71 5.59 -2.15
C ALA A 77 -3.17 4.13 -2.03
N ILE A 78 -4.48 3.95 -1.84
CA ILE A 78 -5.14 2.65 -1.84
C ILE A 78 -6.28 2.76 -2.85
N SER A 79 -6.33 1.87 -3.83
CA SER A 79 -7.35 1.88 -4.87
C SER A 79 -7.86 0.48 -5.20
N SER A 80 -9.11 0.39 -5.67
CA SER A 80 -9.68 -0.85 -6.14
C SER A 80 -9.32 -1.10 -7.61
N ARG A 81 -9.40 -2.35 -8.06
CA ARG A 81 -8.98 -2.77 -9.40
C ARG A 81 -9.67 -1.97 -10.52
N GLY A 82 -10.90 -1.52 -10.29
CA GLY A 82 -11.77 -0.85 -11.25
C GLY A 82 -11.79 0.67 -11.17
N ASP A 83 -11.11 1.30 -10.21
CA ASP A 83 -11.10 2.76 -10.04
C ASP A 83 -10.00 3.47 -10.86
N ILE A 84 -9.41 2.76 -11.84
CA ILE A 84 -8.35 3.31 -12.70
C ILE A 84 -8.93 4.06 -13.91
N TYR A 85 -10.23 3.96 -14.17
CA TYR A 85 -10.89 4.60 -15.32
C TYR A 85 -12.22 5.27 -14.95
N LYS A 86 -12.20 6.19 -13.99
CA LYS A 86 -13.22 7.25 -13.90
C LYS A 86 -12.55 8.60 -13.72
#